data_AF-A0A925J6P3-F1
#
_entry.id   AF-A0A925J6P3-F1
#
_cell.length_a   1.000
_cell.length_b   1.000
_cell.length_c   1.000
_cell.angle_alpha   90.00
_cell.angle_beta   90.00
_cell.angle_gamma   90.00
#
_symmetry.space_group_name_H-M   'P 1'
#
loop_
_entity.id
_entity.type
_entity.pdbx_description
1 polymer ?
#
loop_
_entity_poly.entity_id
_entity_poly.type
_entity_poly.pdbx_seq_one_letter_code
_entity_poly.pdbx_strand_id
1 'polypeptide(L)'
;MKKILFGLFAVAMLAACSKDNDSGTPNNNSSETTIATQLSSGTWDVHYFVYNTDQTKAYSNYSFVFKKDSTLIVTDLGKSFNGGWYTTKRLDGSVQVSITIASLTSIQLLNNDWKVAANSGTLITLKDYENDNNAELHLKKR
;
A
#
# COMPACT_ATOMS: atom_id res chain seq x y z
N MET A 1 0.01 -75.57 20.14
CA MET A 1 0.89 -75.55 18.95
C MET A 1 0.13 -74.93 17.79
N LYS A 2 0.39 -73.66 17.46
CA LYS A 2 -0.19 -72.99 16.29
C LYS A 2 0.92 -72.17 15.65
N LYS A 3 1.22 -72.50 14.38
CA LYS A 3 2.39 -72.05 13.62
C LYS A 3 2.21 -70.58 13.26
N ILE A 4 3.15 -69.73 13.65
CA ILE A 4 3.24 -68.34 13.22
C ILE A 4 3.98 -68.35 11.88
N LEU A 5 3.36 -67.82 10.83
CA LEU A 5 4.01 -67.59 9.54
C LEU A 5 4.17 -66.08 9.33
N PHE A 6 5.43 -65.64 9.35
CA PHE A 6 5.86 -64.29 9.00
C PHE A 6 5.65 -64.06 7.50
N GLY A 7 4.85 -63.06 7.15
CA GLY A 7 4.75 -62.53 5.79
C GLY A 7 5.20 -61.07 5.80
N LEU A 8 6.42 -60.83 5.33
CA LEU A 8 6.98 -59.50 5.08
C LEU A 8 6.30 -58.93 3.82
N PHE A 9 5.50 -57.88 3.95
CA PHE A 9 4.99 -57.13 2.81
C PHE A 9 5.29 -55.64 3.01
N ALA A 10 6.47 -55.24 2.52
CA ALA A 10 6.80 -53.84 2.33
C ALA A 10 6.14 -53.37 1.04
N VAL A 11 5.14 -52.49 1.17
CA VAL A 11 4.61 -51.71 0.06
C VAL A 11 4.88 -50.25 0.35
N ALA A 12 5.91 -49.74 -0.31
CA ALA A 12 6.06 -48.32 -0.56
C ALA A 12 5.20 -47.97 -1.77
N MET A 13 4.06 -47.31 -1.54
CA MET A 13 3.38 -46.55 -2.58
C MET A 13 3.68 -45.08 -2.33
N LEU A 14 4.46 -44.50 -3.24
CA LEU A 14 4.60 -43.05 -3.36
C LEU A 14 3.20 -42.49 -3.66
N ALA A 15 2.62 -41.75 -2.73
CA ALA A 15 1.50 -40.89 -3.04
C ALA A 15 2.03 -39.77 -3.96
N ALA A 16 1.93 -39.97 -5.27
CA ALA A 16 1.93 -38.87 -6.21
C ALA A 16 0.68 -38.04 -5.91
N CYS A 17 0.86 -36.92 -5.19
CA CYS A 17 -0.17 -35.89 -5.16
C CYS A 17 -0.40 -35.45 -6.60
N SER A 18 -1.57 -35.79 -7.15
CA SER A 18 -2.16 -35.05 -8.24
C SER A 18 -2.32 -33.61 -7.76
N LYS A 19 -1.32 -32.78 -8.05
CA LYS A 19 -1.52 -31.34 -8.16
C LYS A 19 -2.48 -31.17 -9.32
N ASP A 20 -3.74 -30.93 -9.00
CA ASP A 20 -4.64 -30.05 -9.73
C ASP A 20 -5.94 -30.02 -8.94
N ASN A 21 -5.96 -29.11 -7.98
CA ASN A 21 -7.17 -28.38 -7.62
C ASN A 21 -6.70 -26.94 -7.54
N ASP A 22 -6.99 -26.23 -8.63
CA ASP A 22 -6.90 -24.79 -8.77
C ASP A 22 -7.74 -24.13 -7.67
N SER A 23 -7.16 -24.03 -6.48
CA SER A 23 -7.61 -23.05 -5.51
C SER A 23 -7.01 -21.73 -5.96
N GLY A 24 -7.68 -21.14 -6.96
CA GLY A 24 -7.64 -19.71 -7.22
C GLY A 24 -7.91 -19.02 -5.90
N THR A 25 -6.84 -18.76 -5.15
CA THR A 25 -6.84 -17.81 -4.06
C THR A 25 -7.31 -16.52 -4.73
N PRO A 26 -8.37 -15.86 -4.25
CA PRO A 26 -8.67 -14.53 -4.72
C PRO A 26 -7.43 -13.71 -4.38
N ASN A 27 -6.64 -13.42 -5.41
CA ASN A 27 -5.41 -12.66 -5.30
C ASN A 27 -5.83 -11.21 -5.02
N ASN A 28 -6.23 -10.96 -3.78
CA ASN A 28 -6.64 -9.64 -3.30
C ASN A 28 -5.44 -8.66 -3.29
N ASN A 29 -4.26 -9.08 -3.75
CA ASN A 29 -3.07 -8.27 -3.96
C ASN A 29 -3.18 -7.32 -5.16
N SER A 30 -4.18 -7.51 -6.03
CA SER A 30 -4.37 -6.68 -7.23
C SER A 30 -4.58 -5.21 -6.90
N SER A 31 -5.38 -4.88 -5.87
CA SER A 31 -5.66 -3.49 -5.50
C SER A 31 -4.44 -2.77 -4.92
N GLU A 32 -3.66 -3.42 -4.05
CA GLU A 32 -2.46 -2.81 -3.45
C GLU A 32 -1.38 -2.57 -4.52
N THR A 33 -1.05 -3.61 -5.29
CA THR A 33 -0.06 -3.53 -6.37
C THR A 33 -0.45 -2.47 -7.40
N THR A 34 -1.75 -2.31 -7.68
CA THR A 34 -2.26 -1.26 -8.57
C THR A 34 -1.99 0.14 -8.00
N ILE A 35 -2.27 0.37 -6.71
CA ILE A 35 -2.00 1.67 -6.07
C ILE A 35 -0.50 1.99 -6.06
N ALA A 36 0.36 1.04 -5.70
CA ALA A 36 1.80 1.24 -5.72
C ALA A 36 2.34 1.55 -7.13
N THR A 37 1.86 0.82 -8.14
CA THR A 37 2.21 1.04 -9.55
C THR A 37 1.76 2.42 -10.02
N GLN A 38 0.56 2.83 -9.63
CA GLN A 38 0.01 4.13 -10.01
C GLN A 38 0.76 5.28 -9.35
N LEU A 39 0.96 5.25 -8.02
CA LEU A 39 1.71 6.28 -7.29
C LEU A 39 3.11 6.45 -7.90
N SER A 40 3.77 5.34 -8.26
CA SER A 40 5.11 5.36 -8.85
C SER A 40 5.19 5.68 -10.35
N SER A 41 4.06 5.99 -10.99
CA SER A 41 3.98 6.26 -12.44
C SER A 41 4.10 7.74 -12.83
N GLY A 42 4.38 8.64 -11.89
CA GLY A 42 4.48 10.07 -12.21
C GLY A 42 4.65 10.97 -11.00
N THR A 43 4.43 12.26 -11.24
CA THR A 43 4.41 13.31 -10.21
C THR A 43 2.97 13.58 -9.79
N TRP A 44 2.77 13.79 -8.50
CA TRP A 44 1.46 14.05 -7.91
C TRP A 44 1.48 15.38 -7.17
N ASP A 45 0.42 16.16 -7.30
CA ASP A 45 0.22 17.43 -6.61
C ASP A 45 -0.87 17.29 -5.55
N VAL A 46 -0.79 18.08 -4.48
CA VAL A 46 -1.89 18.19 -3.51
C VAL A 46 -3.04 18.94 -4.17
N HIS A 47 -4.14 18.24 -4.40
CA HIS A 47 -5.37 18.82 -4.90
C HIS A 47 -6.27 19.34 -3.79
N TYR A 48 -6.29 18.63 -2.66
CA TYR A 48 -7.08 18.93 -1.47
C TYR A 48 -6.40 18.36 -0.24
N PHE A 49 -6.40 19.10 0.86
CA PHE A 49 -5.89 18.60 2.13
C PHE A 49 -6.61 19.21 3.33
N VAL A 50 -7.19 18.36 4.17
CA VAL A 50 -7.72 18.71 5.49
C VAL A 50 -6.94 17.95 6.55
N TYR A 51 -6.56 18.67 7.61
CA TYR A 51 -6.08 18.09 8.86
C TYR A 51 -6.64 18.92 10.02
N ASN A 52 -7.75 18.46 10.60
CA ASN A 52 -8.66 19.23 11.50
C ASN A 52 -9.30 20.50 10.90
N THR A 53 -8.59 21.19 10.01
CA THR A 53 -8.99 22.40 9.29
C THR A 53 -8.53 22.31 7.84
N ASP A 54 -9.07 23.15 6.96
CA ASP A 54 -8.63 23.22 5.55
C ASP A 54 -7.19 23.75 5.47
N GLN A 55 -6.31 22.93 4.92
CA GLN A 55 -4.90 23.21 4.70
C GLN A 55 -4.58 23.35 3.20
N THR A 56 -5.56 23.18 2.30
CA THR A 56 -5.37 23.04 0.85
C THR A 56 -4.47 24.14 0.27
N LYS A 57 -4.72 25.40 0.64
CA LYS A 57 -3.92 26.54 0.16
C LYS A 57 -2.46 26.51 0.63
N ALA A 58 -2.21 26.03 1.84
CA ALA A 58 -0.85 25.93 2.38
C ALA A 58 -0.03 24.81 1.71
N TYR A 59 -0.71 23.84 1.08
CA TYR A 59 -0.06 22.68 0.49
C TYR A 59 -0.13 22.61 -1.05
N SER A 60 -0.78 23.57 -1.71
CA SER A 60 -1.02 23.56 -3.16
C SER A 60 0.23 23.56 -4.03
N ASN A 61 1.39 23.93 -3.48
CA ASN A 61 2.67 23.97 -4.20
C ASN A 61 3.50 22.69 -4.03
N TYR A 62 3.11 21.78 -3.13
CA TYR A 62 3.83 20.53 -2.93
C TYR A 62 3.56 19.54 -4.05
N SER A 63 4.64 18.94 -4.55
CA SER A 63 4.57 17.82 -5.46
C SER A 63 5.40 16.63 -5.01
N PHE A 64 4.91 15.42 -5.30
CA PHE A 64 5.38 14.15 -4.76
C PHE A 64 5.82 13.26 -5.91
N VAL A 65 6.98 12.63 -5.75
CA VAL A 65 7.47 11.55 -6.61
C VAL A 65 7.71 10.32 -5.75
N PHE A 66 6.84 9.33 -5.92
CA PHE A 66 6.90 8.04 -5.24
C PHE A 66 7.77 7.10 -6.08
N LYS A 67 8.97 6.74 -5.61
CA LYS A 67 9.86 5.83 -6.35
C LYS A 67 9.62 4.38 -5.95
N LYS A 68 9.88 3.45 -6.89
CA LYS A 68 9.72 2.00 -6.67
C LYS A 68 10.66 1.42 -5.60
N ASP A 69 11.72 2.14 -5.24
CA ASP A 69 12.67 1.77 -4.17
C ASP A 69 12.22 2.28 -2.78
N SER A 70 10.93 2.60 -2.62
CA SER A 70 10.33 3.17 -1.41
C SER A 70 10.81 4.58 -1.05
N THR A 71 11.60 5.25 -1.91
CA THR A 71 11.96 6.65 -1.71
C THR A 71 10.79 7.56 -2.07
N LEU A 72 10.51 8.54 -1.22
CA LEU A 72 9.62 9.65 -1.51
C LEU A 72 10.42 10.94 -1.68
N ILE A 73 10.20 11.66 -2.78
CA ILE A 73 10.74 13.01 -2.98
C ILE A 73 9.57 13.98 -2.97
N VAL A 74 9.62 14.99 -2.11
CA VAL A 74 8.62 16.06 -2.04
C VAL A 74 9.29 17.39 -2.37
N THR A 75 8.72 18.17 -3.28
CA THR A 75 9.27 19.47 -3.68
C THR A 75 8.28 20.61 -3.48
N ASP A 76 8.79 21.76 -3.08
CA ASP A 76 8.03 23.01 -2.90
C ASP A 76 8.92 24.21 -3.25
N LEU A 77 8.56 24.95 -4.29
CA LEU A 77 9.23 26.20 -4.71
C LEU A 77 10.77 26.10 -4.73
N GLY A 78 11.31 24.98 -5.26
CA GLY A 78 12.75 24.74 -5.39
C GLY A 78 13.43 24.11 -4.17
N LYS A 79 12.71 23.90 -3.06
CA LYS A 79 13.16 23.05 -1.94
C LYS A 79 12.77 21.60 -2.21
N SER A 80 13.59 20.67 -1.74
CA SER A 80 13.33 19.24 -1.82
C SER A 80 13.48 18.59 -0.44
N PHE A 81 12.54 17.70 -0.12
CA PHE A 81 12.51 16.92 1.11
C PHE A 81 12.50 15.44 0.73
N ASN A 82 13.36 14.66 1.37
CA ASN A 82 13.37 13.22 1.20
C ASN A 82 12.47 12.55 2.23
N GLY A 83 11.97 11.39 1.87
CA GLY A 83 11.09 10.59 2.70
C GLY A 83 11.09 9.13 2.27
N GLY A 84 10.23 8.37 2.93
CA GLY A 84 9.88 7.01 2.60
C GLY A 84 8.39 6.88 2.33
N TRP A 85 8.02 5.87 1.57
CA TRP A 85 6.63 5.45 1.42
C TRP A 85 6.54 3.95 1.17
N TYR A 86 5.40 3.37 1.52
CA TYR A 86 5.06 2.00 1.14
C TYR A 86 3.54 1.81 1.12
N THR A 87 3.10 0.78 0.40
CA THR A 87 1.72 0.29 0.48
C THR A 87 1.64 -0.96 1.30
N THR A 88 0.48 -1.20 1.92
CA THR A 88 0.22 -2.47 2.59
C THR A 88 -1.26 -2.78 2.52
N LYS A 89 -1.58 -4.02 2.15
CA LYS A 89 -2.93 -4.53 2.29
C LYS A 89 -3.23 -4.89 3.74
N ARG A 90 -4.30 -4.33 4.29
CA ARG A 90 -4.76 -4.58 5.67
C ARG A 90 -5.71 -5.77 5.73
N LEU A 91 -5.95 -6.27 6.96
CA LEU A 91 -6.80 -7.45 7.21
C LEU A 91 -8.27 -7.22 6.82
N ASP A 92 -8.74 -5.98 6.90
CA ASP A 92 -10.08 -5.56 6.47
C ASP A 92 -10.22 -5.47 4.93
N GLY A 93 -9.15 -5.79 4.19
CA GLY A 93 -9.10 -5.75 2.74
C GLY A 93 -8.76 -4.37 2.15
N SER A 94 -8.68 -3.33 2.98
CA SER A 94 -8.31 -1.99 2.51
C SER A 94 -6.81 -1.88 2.20
N VAL A 95 -6.46 -0.87 1.41
CA VAL A 95 -5.07 -0.54 1.07
C VAL A 95 -4.65 0.68 1.90
N GLN A 96 -3.52 0.55 2.57
CA GLN A 96 -2.84 1.66 3.22
C GLN A 96 -1.70 2.18 2.34
N VAL A 97 -1.48 3.49 2.38
CA VAL A 97 -0.29 4.20 1.89
C VAL A 97 0.36 4.87 3.10
N SER A 98 1.51 4.38 3.54
CA SER A 98 2.27 5.04 4.61
C SER A 98 3.21 6.07 3.99
N ILE A 99 3.23 7.27 4.55
CA ILE A 99 4.08 8.38 4.12
C ILE A 99 4.92 8.83 5.32
N THR A 100 6.22 9.01 5.09
CA THR A 100 7.14 9.59 6.07
C THR A 100 8.08 10.55 5.37
N ILE A 101 8.12 11.80 5.80
CA ILE A 101 8.92 12.88 5.24
C ILE A 101 9.90 13.30 6.33
N ALA A 102 11.19 13.30 6.01
CA ALA A 102 12.27 13.68 6.93
C ALA A 102 12.40 15.22 6.99
N SER A 103 11.40 15.89 7.56
CA SER A 103 11.33 17.35 7.73
C SER A 103 10.62 17.71 9.02
N LEU A 104 11.06 18.77 9.69
CA LEU A 104 10.46 19.31 10.93
C LEU A 104 9.55 20.53 10.66
N THR A 105 9.15 20.74 9.41
CA THR A 105 8.29 21.86 8.99
C THR A 105 6.80 21.45 8.96
N SER A 106 5.91 22.36 8.55
CA SER A 106 4.48 22.08 8.39
C SER A 106 4.21 20.83 7.53
N ILE A 107 5.08 20.50 6.58
CA ILE A 107 4.91 19.32 5.71
C ILE A 107 4.75 17.99 6.48
N GLN A 108 5.19 17.93 7.74
CA GLN A 108 5.04 16.75 8.60
C GLN A 108 3.58 16.34 8.85
N LEU A 109 2.59 17.23 8.65
CA LEU A 109 1.17 16.85 8.76
C LEU A 109 0.74 15.81 7.72
N LEU A 110 1.53 15.61 6.66
CA LEU A 110 1.31 14.55 5.66
C LEU A 110 1.90 13.19 6.09
N ASN A 111 2.73 13.16 7.13
CA ASN A 111 3.24 11.91 7.69
C ASN A 111 2.09 11.19 8.37
N ASN A 112 1.62 10.12 7.75
CA ASN A 112 0.53 9.33 8.26
C ASN A 112 0.48 7.97 7.57
N ASP A 113 -0.31 7.09 8.17
CA ASP A 113 -0.81 5.88 7.56
C ASP A 113 -2.17 6.20 6.94
N TRP A 114 -2.18 6.38 5.62
CA TRP A 114 -3.36 6.80 4.88
C TRP A 114 -4.14 5.60 4.33
N LYS A 115 -5.43 5.51 4.61
CA LYS A 115 -6.36 4.59 3.95
C LYS A 115 -6.72 5.09 2.55
N VAL A 116 -6.58 4.26 1.53
CA VAL A 116 -7.11 4.55 0.19
C VAL A 116 -8.64 4.48 0.22
N ALA A 117 -9.30 5.60 -0.02
CA ALA A 117 -10.76 5.69 -0.07
C ALA A 117 -11.30 5.65 -1.50
N ALA A 118 -10.59 6.25 -2.46
CA ALA A 118 -10.97 6.21 -3.87
C ALA A 118 -9.74 6.36 -4.78
N ASN A 119 -9.86 5.83 -6.00
CA ASN A 119 -8.83 5.91 -7.01
C ASN A 119 -9.44 5.94 -8.43
N SER A 120 -9.03 6.89 -9.27
CA SER A 120 -9.43 7.00 -10.68
C SER A 120 -8.27 6.87 -11.68
N GLY A 121 -7.06 6.57 -11.23
CA GLY A 121 -5.85 6.59 -12.07
C GLY A 121 -5.13 7.95 -12.09
N THR A 122 -5.88 9.05 -12.04
CA THR A 122 -5.35 10.44 -12.02
C THR A 122 -5.67 11.20 -10.74
N LEU A 123 -6.54 10.66 -9.89
CA LEU A 123 -6.84 11.18 -8.56
C LEU A 123 -6.86 10.01 -7.57
N ILE A 124 -6.14 10.16 -6.45
CA ILE A 124 -6.18 9.24 -5.32
C ILE A 124 -6.69 10.02 -4.12
N THR A 125 -7.76 9.52 -3.50
CA THR A 125 -8.32 10.05 -2.26
C THR A 125 -7.87 9.17 -1.11
N LEU A 126 -7.25 9.81 -0.12
CA LEU A 126 -6.65 9.22 1.06
C LEU A 126 -7.34 9.77 2.30
N LYS A 127 -7.64 8.93 3.29
CA LYS A 127 -8.18 9.32 4.59
C LYS A 127 -7.29 8.80 5.70
N ASP A 128 -7.23 9.48 6.84
CA ASP A 128 -6.52 8.96 8.01
C ASP A 128 -7.07 7.57 8.36
N TYR A 129 -6.17 6.60 8.51
CA TYR A 129 -6.54 5.22 8.79
C TYR A 129 -6.94 5.02 10.27
N GLU A 130 -6.28 5.73 11.18
CA GLU A 130 -6.29 5.44 12.61
C GLU A 130 -7.12 6.45 13.42
N ASN A 131 -7.36 7.66 12.90
CA ASN A 131 -7.96 8.75 13.67
C ASN A 131 -9.25 9.30 13.05
N ASP A 132 -10.23 9.64 13.90
CA ASP A 132 -11.46 10.37 13.54
C ASP A 132 -11.23 11.88 13.31
N ASN A 133 -9.98 12.32 13.05
CA ASN A 133 -9.61 13.73 12.87
C ASN A 133 -10.10 14.32 11.52
N ASN A 134 -10.91 13.57 10.78
CA ASN A 134 -11.41 13.89 9.44
C ASN A 134 -10.29 14.26 8.45
N ALA A 135 -9.05 13.82 8.69
CA ALA A 135 -7.96 14.18 7.79
C ALA A 135 -8.12 13.43 6.47
N GLU A 136 -8.04 14.21 5.39
CA GLU A 136 -8.30 13.75 4.04
C GLU A 136 -7.35 14.45 3.07
N LEU A 137 -6.69 13.67 2.24
CA LEU A 137 -5.67 14.11 1.29
C LEU A 137 -6.04 13.61 -0.10
N HIS A 138 -6.10 14.53 -1.08
CA HIS A 138 -6.29 14.17 -2.47
C HIS A 138 -5.01 14.46 -3.24
N LEU A 139 -4.44 13.42 -3.82
CA LEU A 139 -3.29 13.51 -4.71
C LEU A 139 -3.78 13.44 -6.14
N LYS A 140 -3.50 14.48 -6.93
CA LYS A 140 -3.85 14.53 -8.35
C LYS A 140 -2.59 14.41 -9.19
N LYS A 141 -2.62 13.54 -10.19
CA LYS A 141 -1.51 13.38 -11.12
C LYS A 141 -1.33 14.65 -11.93
N ARG A 142 -0.08 15.12 -12.00
CA ARG A 142 0.31 16.27 -12.83
C ARG A 142 0.28 15.93 -14.31
#